data_AF-A0A8S2XRW7-F1
#
_entry.id   AF-A0A8S2XRW7-F1
#
_cell.length_a   1.000
_cell.length_b   1.000
_cell.length_c   1.000
_cell.angle_alpha   90.00
_cell.angle_beta   90.00
_cell.angle_gamma   90.00
#
_symmetry.space_group_name_H-M   'P 1'
#
loop_
_entity.id
_entity.type
_entity.pdbx_description
1 polymer ?
#
loop_
_entity_poly.entity_id
_entity_poly.type
_entity_poly.pdbx_seq_one_letter_code
_entity_poly.pdbx_strand_id
1 'polypeptide(L)' 'KLHGQCLICDDDAIGINFGVPTCMPCKAFFRRNANLVGTRDFICQNGQNGGDCLITY' A
#
# COMPACT_ATOMS: atom_id res chain seq x y z
N LYS A 1 6.12 8.00 -20.04
CA LYS A 1 5.29 9.18 -19.73
C LYS A 1 4.78 8.98 -18.31
N LEU A 2 5.05 9.93 -17.40
CA LEU A 2 5.02 9.85 -15.93
C LEU A 2 4.24 8.65 -15.35
N HIS A 3 4.95 7.66 -14.81
CA HIS A 3 4.45 6.99 -13.63
C HIS A 3 4.96 7.88 -12.49
N GLY A 4 4.10 8.73 -11.95
CA GLY A 4 4.48 9.72 -10.94
C GLY A 4 4.91 9.07 -9.61
N GLN A 5 4.52 9.65 -8.48
CA GLN A 5 4.74 9.03 -7.18
C GLN A 5 3.69 7.94 -6.91
N CYS A 6 4.10 6.94 -6.14
CA CYS A 6 3.23 5.91 -5.57
C CYS A 6 2.25 6.59 -4.61
N LEU A 7 0.95 6.48 -4.85
CA LEU A 7 -0.05 7.12 -3.99
C LEU A 7 -0.21 6.47 -2.60
N ILE A 8 0.64 5.49 -2.26
CA ILE A 8 0.58 4.75 -1.00
C ILE A 8 1.74 5.11 -0.07
N CYS A 9 2.94 5.34 -0.62
CA CYS A 9 4.16 5.57 0.17
C CYS A 9 5.11 6.59 -0.46
N ASP A 10 4.69 7.27 -1.53
CA ASP A 10 5.43 8.31 -2.25
C ASP A 10 6.73 7.90 -2.96
N ASP A 11 7.09 6.61 -2.92
CA ASP A 11 8.16 6.02 -3.75
C ASP A 11 7.87 6.13 -5.26
N ASP A 12 8.85 5.86 -6.11
CA ASP A 12 8.70 5.91 -7.56
C ASP A 12 7.67 4.87 -8.05
N ALA A 13 6.59 5.34 -8.70
CA ALA A 13 5.61 4.44 -9.27
C ALA A 13 6.20 3.72 -10.48
N ILE A 14 5.94 2.42 -10.58
CA ILE A 14 6.34 1.62 -11.74
C ILE A 14 5.26 1.56 -12.83
N GLY A 15 4.05 2.03 -12.50
CA GLY A 15 2.87 1.89 -13.33
C GLY A 15 1.57 2.12 -12.57
N ILE A 16 0.45 2.06 -13.29
CA ILE A 16 -0.88 1.92 -12.71
C ILE A 16 -1.07 0.43 -12.38
N ASN A 17 -1.22 0.08 -11.11
CA ASN A 17 -1.57 -1.27 -10.67
C ASN A 17 -2.85 -1.20 -9.84
N PHE A 18 -3.80 -2.08 -10.13
CA PHE A 18 -5.10 -2.13 -9.44
C PHE A 18 -5.84 -0.78 -9.44
N GLY A 19 -5.69 0.00 -10.51
CA GLY A 19 -6.40 1.27 -10.71
C GLY A 19 -5.67 2.53 -10.23
N VAL A 20 -4.54 2.42 -9.52
CA VAL A 20 -3.80 3.58 -9.00
C VAL A 20 -2.27 3.49 -9.26
N PRO A 21 -1.56 4.62 -9.41
CA PRO A 21 -0.10 4.64 -9.50
C PRO A 21 0.56 4.06 -8.23
N THR A 22 1.42 3.05 -8.39
CA THR A 22 2.07 2.36 -7.26
C THR A 22 3.49 1.89 -7.59
N CYS A 23 4.35 1.83 -6.57
CA CYS A 23 5.67 1.21 -6.63
C CYS A 23 5.59 -0.33 -6.58
N MET A 24 6.70 -1.02 -6.83
CA MET A 24 6.74 -2.49 -6.85
C MET A 24 6.37 -3.14 -5.51
N PRO A 25 6.85 -2.66 -4.34
CA PRO A 25 6.47 -3.22 -3.04
C PRO A 25 4.97 -3.11 -2.74
N CYS A 26 4.35 -1.94 -2.92
CA CYS A 26 2.93 -1.73 -2.67
C CYS A 26 2.05 -2.60 -3.56
N LYS A 27 2.39 -2.71 -4.85
CA LYS A 27 1.75 -3.66 -5.79
C LYS A 27 1.79 -5.10 -5.25
N ALA A 28 2.97 -5.54 -4.81
CA ALA A 28 3.18 -6.91 -4.36
C ALA A 28 2.46 -7.19 -3.03
N PHE A 29 2.45 -6.21 -2.11
CA PHE A 29 1.72 -6.28 -0.86
C PHE A 29 0.22 -6.42 -1.11
N PHE A 30 -0.37 -5.56 -1.93
CA PHE A 30 -1.81 -5.63 -2.24
C PHE A 30 -2.19 -6.98 -2.84
N ARG A 31 -1.44 -7.45 -3.87
CA ARG A 31 -1.72 -8.75 -4.52
C ARG A 31 -1.73 -9.93 -3.56
N ARG A 32 -0.84 -9.95 -2.56
CA ARG A 32 -0.76 -11.05 -1.58
C ARG A 32 -1.92 -11.05 -0.58
N ASN A 33 -2.51 -9.89 -0.32
CA ASN A 33 -3.42 -9.71 0.82
C ASN A 33 -4.85 -9.33 0.44
N ALA A 34 -5.11 -8.87 -0.78
CA ALA A 34 -6.43 -8.37 -1.21
C ALA A 34 -7.57 -9.39 -1.02
N ASN A 35 -7.27 -10.69 -1.12
CA ASN A 35 -8.25 -11.76 -0.96
C ASN A 35 -8.29 -12.36 0.46
N LEU A 36 -7.54 -11.82 1.41
CA LEU A 36 -7.46 -12.34 2.78
C LEU A 36 -8.38 -11.59 3.77
N VAL A 37 -9.07 -10.53 3.31
CA VAL A 37 -9.99 -9.74 4.13
C VAL A 37 -11.03 -10.65 4.79
N GLY A 38 -11.16 -10.58 6.11
CA GLY A 38 -12.08 -11.42 6.90
C GLY A 38 -11.57 -12.82 7.23
N THR A 39 -10.42 -13.23 6.67
CA THR A 39 -9.72 -14.48 7.05
C THR A 39 -8.44 -14.22 7.83
N ARG A 40 -7.77 -13.10 7.54
CA ARG A 40 -6.54 -12.67 8.20
C ARG A 40 -6.39 -11.17 8.10
N ASP A 41 -6.96 -10.47 9.08
CA ASP A 41 -6.89 -9.01 9.15
C ASP A 41 -5.57 -8.55 9.78
N PHE A 42 -5.05 -7.42 9.29
CA PHE A 42 -3.89 -6.77 9.89
C PHE A 42 -4.33 -5.99 11.13
N ILE A 43 -3.66 -6.23 12.25
CA ILE A 43 -3.88 -5.49 13.50
C ILE A 43 -2.72 -4.52 13.68
N CYS A 44 -3.01 -3.23 13.74
CA CYS A 44 -2.02 -2.21 14.07
C CYS A 44 -1.64 -2.34 15.55
N GLN A 45 -0.40 -2.76 15.83
CA GLN A 45 0.03 -3.07 17.20
C GLN A 45 0.30 -1.81 18.04
N ASN A 46 0.81 -0.75 17.41
CA ASN A 46 1.35 0.44 18.11
C ASN A 46 0.76 1.76 17.61
N GLY A 47 -0.42 1.72 16.97
CA GLY A 47 -1.09 2.91 16.50
C GLY A 47 -1.53 3.76 17.68
N GLN A 48 -0.68 4.70 18.12
CA GLN A 48 -1.19 5.86 18.86
C GLN A 48 -2.29 6.46 17.96
N ASN A 49 -3.52 6.49 18.47
CA ASN A 49 -4.74 6.92 17.77
C ASN A 49 -5.37 5.93 16.76
N GLY A 50 -5.21 4.61 16.89
CA GLY A 50 -6.15 3.67 16.27
C GLY A 50 -5.99 3.42 14.76
N GLY A 51 -4.79 3.59 14.21
CA GLY A 51 -4.48 3.22 12.83
C GLY A 51 -3.68 4.25 12.03
N ASP A 52 -3.29 5.37 12.64
CA ASP A 52 -2.69 6.53 11.97
C ASP A 52 -1.19 6.38 11.64
N CYS A 53 -0.72 5.18 11.30
CA CYS A 53 0.67 4.99 10.89
C CYS A 53 0.95 5.74 9.58
N LEU A 54 1.93 6.64 9.59
CA LEU A 54 2.43 7.27 8.37
C LEU A 54 3.12 6.21 7.50
N ILE A 55 2.65 6.04 6.27
CA ILE A 55 3.24 5.14 5.27
C ILE A 55 4.04 5.99 4.30
N THR A 56 5.37 5.90 4.38
CA THR A 56 6.34 6.60 3.53
C THR A 56 7.46 5.64 3.12
N TYR A 57 8.16 5.96 2.03
CA TYR A 57 9.43 5.32 1.64
C TYR A 57 10.56 5.69 2.61
#